data_AF-A0AA97H5N4-F1
#
_entry.id   AF-A0AA97H5N4-F1
#
_cell.length_a   1.000
_cell.length_b   1.000
_cell.length_c   1.000
_cell.angle_alpha   90.00
_cell.angle_beta   90.00
_cell.angle_gamma   90.00
#
_symmetry.space_group_name_H-M   'P 1'
#
loop_
_entity.id
_entity.type
_entity.pdbx_description
1 polymer ?
#
loop_
_entity_poly.entity_id
_entity_poly.type
_entity_poly.pdbx_seq_one_letter_code
_entity_poly.pdbx_strand_id
1 'polypeptide(L)'
;MAEYEKSKLNRVQRGANRASYDVEQIHRIVDAGFIGYVSYVYEGKAISLPMAYGRRDNRIILHGSNANRMLTSLLKAKEMSMTVMHLDALVMARSGFHHSVNYRSATLFGTPKKIEEKKKKAMPCSV
;
A
#
# COMPACT_ATOMS: atom_id res chain seq x y z
N MET A 1 0.45 -15.78 16.22
CA MET A 1 0.47 -14.96 14.99
C MET A 1 1.12 -13.63 15.31
N ALA A 2 1.96 -13.11 14.41
CA ALA A 2 2.59 -11.80 14.60
C ALA A 2 1.62 -10.70 14.14
N GLU A 3 1.53 -9.60 14.88
CA GLU A 3 0.71 -8.44 14.52
C GLU A 3 1.58 -7.19 14.29
N TYR A 4 1.12 -6.30 13.39
CA TYR A 4 1.65 -4.95 13.28
C TYR A 4 1.19 -4.09 14.45
N GLU A 5 2.09 -3.20 14.91
CA GLU A 5 1.78 -2.24 15.97
C GLU A 5 0.66 -1.28 15.53
N LYS A 6 -0.26 -1.00 16.46
CA LYS A 6 -1.41 -0.11 16.26
C LYS A 6 -1.07 1.26 16.82
N SER A 7 -1.16 2.29 15.98
CA SER A 7 -0.97 3.69 16.34
C SER A 7 -2.22 4.50 16.00
N LYS A 8 -2.24 5.79 16.38
CA LYS A 8 -3.33 6.69 15.96
C LYS A 8 -3.45 6.81 14.44
N LEU A 9 -2.37 6.57 13.69
CA LEU A 9 -2.31 6.71 12.24
C LEU A 9 -2.97 5.53 11.51
N ASN A 10 -2.77 4.29 11.96
CA ASN A 10 -3.24 3.08 11.26
C ASN A 10 -4.46 2.39 11.92
N ARG A 11 -4.94 2.90 13.06
CA ARG A 11 -6.09 2.32 13.75
C ARG A 11 -7.39 2.60 12.98
N VAL A 12 -8.03 1.54 12.48
CA VAL A 12 -9.34 1.60 11.82
C VAL A 12 -10.40 1.96 12.85
N GLN A 13 -11.16 3.03 12.60
CA GLN A 13 -12.22 3.49 13.51
C GLN A 13 -13.58 2.94 13.07
N ARG A 14 -13.99 3.23 11.83
CA ARG A 14 -15.25 2.74 11.27
C ARG A 14 -15.08 1.30 10.76
N GLY A 15 -15.91 0.38 11.25
CA GLY A 15 -15.82 -1.03 10.88
C GLY A 15 -14.63 -1.76 11.52
N ALA A 16 -14.23 -1.36 12.73
CA ALA A 16 -13.09 -1.95 13.45
C ALA A 16 -13.20 -3.47 13.65
N ASN A 17 -14.42 -4.02 13.70
CA ASN A 17 -14.67 -5.46 13.73
C ASN A 17 -14.21 -6.21 12.46
N ARG A 18 -13.95 -5.50 11.36
CA ARG A 18 -13.41 -6.04 10.10
C ARG A 18 -11.90 -5.82 9.97
N ALA A 19 -11.28 -5.11 10.91
CA ALA A 19 -9.86 -4.79 10.84
C ALA A 19 -9.02 -5.98 11.31
N SER A 20 -7.97 -6.28 10.56
CA SER A 20 -6.94 -7.25 10.94
C SER A 20 -5.58 -6.57 10.90
N TYR A 21 -4.77 -6.82 11.92
CA TYR A 21 -3.39 -6.37 12.02
C TYR A 21 -2.41 -7.53 11.95
N ASP A 22 -2.91 -8.74 11.69
CA ASP A 22 -2.11 -9.93 11.53
C ASP A 22 -1.24 -9.82 10.27
N VAL A 23 0.05 -10.10 10.45
CA VAL A 23 1.08 -9.94 9.41
C VAL A 23 0.78 -10.84 8.21
N GLU A 24 0.41 -12.09 8.43
CA GLU A 24 0.17 -13.05 7.33
C GLU A 24 -1.08 -12.72 6.52
N GLN A 25 -2.16 -12.29 7.17
CA GLN A 25 -3.35 -11.80 6.48
C GLN A 25 -3.06 -10.59 5.62
N ILE A 26 -2.32 -9.60 6.15
CA ILE A 26 -1.95 -8.40 5.39
C ILE A 26 -1.04 -8.77 4.21
N HIS A 27 -0.04 -9.64 4.42
CA HIS A 27 0.83 -10.12 3.34
C HIS A 27 0.02 -10.81 2.24
N ARG A 28 -0.96 -11.66 2.59
CA ARG A 28 -1.84 -12.31 1.60
C ARG A 28 -2.63 -11.31 0.75
N ILE A 29 -3.09 -10.20 1.33
CA ILE A 29 -3.80 -9.15 0.57
C ILE A 29 -2.84 -8.46 -0.40
N VAL A 30 -1.64 -8.14 0.07
CA VAL A 30 -0.60 -7.49 -0.74
C VAL A 30 -0.07 -8.45 -1.83
N ASP A 31 0.02 -9.75 -1.58
CA ASP A 31 0.53 -10.72 -2.56
C ASP A 31 -0.51 -11.15 -3.58
N ALA A 32 -1.80 -10.86 -3.34
CA ALA A 32 -2.89 -11.20 -4.25
C ALA A 32 -2.94 -10.34 -5.52
N GLY A 33 -2.09 -9.32 -5.66
CA GLY A 33 -1.97 -8.53 -6.88
C GLY A 33 -0.66 -7.76 -6.96
N PHE A 34 -0.53 -7.00 -8.05
CA PHE A 34 0.71 -6.29 -8.38
C PHE A 34 0.55 -4.77 -8.46
N ILE A 35 -0.67 -4.24 -8.29
CA ILE A 35 -0.98 -2.81 -8.41
C ILE A 35 -1.45 -2.27 -7.07
N GLY A 36 -0.84 -1.17 -6.63
CA GLY A 36 -1.32 -0.40 -5.48
C GLY A 36 -1.33 1.08 -5.79
N TYR A 37 -2.12 1.82 -5.02
CA TYR A 37 -2.31 3.25 -5.16
C TYR A 37 -1.37 3.96 -4.20
N VAL A 38 -0.34 4.60 -4.73
CA VAL A 38 0.68 5.30 -3.95
C VAL A 38 0.29 6.77 -3.86
N SER A 39 0.19 7.28 -2.64
CA SER A 39 -0.23 8.65 -2.35
C SER A 39 0.95 9.50 -1.90
N TYR A 40 1.04 10.71 -2.43
CA TYR A 40 2.12 11.65 -2.13
C TYR A 40 1.63 13.09 -2.24
N VAL A 41 2.40 14.03 -1.69
CA VAL A 41 2.14 15.47 -1.81
C VAL A 41 3.18 16.10 -2.74
N TYR A 42 2.71 16.90 -3.69
CA TYR A 42 3.55 17.69 -4.58
C TYR A 42 3.00 19.10 -4.70
N GLU A 43 3.81 20.11 -4.36
CA GLU A 43 3.41 21.52 -4.38
C GLU A 43 2.09 21.79 -3.62
N GLY A 44 1.96 21.18 -2.45
CA GLY A 44 0.76 21.30 -1.59
C GLY A 44 -0.47 20.54 -2.09
N LYS A 45 -0.39 19.82 -3.22
CA LYS A 45 -1.48 19.01 -3.77
C LYS A 45 -1.32 17.55 -3.36
N ALA A 46 -2.37 16.96 -2.81
CA ALA A 46 -2.45 15.52 -2.58
C ALA A 46 -2.74 14.80 -3.91
N ILE A 47 -1.89 13.82 -4.25
CA ILE A 47 -1.96 13.07 -5.49
C ILE A 47 -1.88 11.58 -5.17
N SER A 48 -2.68 10.75 -5.86
CA SER A 48 -2.60 9.29 -5.78
C SER A 48 -2.47 8.69 -7.17
N LEU A 49 -1.50 7.80 -7.37
CA LEU A 49 -1.23 7.15 -8.66
C LEU A 49 -1.18 5.63 -8.48
N PRO A 50 -1.75 4.85 -9.42
CA PRO A 50 -1.51 3.42 -9.45
C PRO A 50 -0.06 3.13 -9.83
N MET A 51 0.57 2.19 -9.14
CA MET A 51 1.94 1.77 -9.38
C MET A 51 2.07 0.26 -9.22
N ALA A 52 2.83 -0.36 -10.13
CA ALA A 52 3.26 -1.73 -9.96
C ALA A 52 4.26 -1.84 -8.79
N TYR A 53 4.14 -2.90 -7.99
CA TYR A 53 5.05 -3.15 -6.87
C TYR A 53 5.46 -4.61 -6.77
N GLY A 54 6.57 -4.86 -6.09
CA GLY A 54 6.94 -6.17 -5.56
C GLY A 54 6.96 -6.13 -4.04
N ARG A 55 6.63 -7.25 -3.39
CA ARG A 55 6.88 -7.44 -1.95
C ARG A 55 8.04 -8.40 -1.75
N ARG A 56 8.92 -8.08 -0.81
CA ARG A 56 9.95 -9.00 -0.30
C ARG A 56 10.05 -8.84 1.20
N ASP A 57 9.77 -9.93 1.93
CA ASP A 57 9.67 -9.90 3.39
C ASP A 57 8.71 -8.77 3.84
N ASN A 58 9.13 -7.93 4.78
CA ASN A 58 8.37 -6.76 5.24
C ASN A 58 8.65 -5.48 4.42
N ARG A 59 9.02 -5.60 3.14
CA ARG A 59 9.35 -4.46 2.28
C ARG A 59 8.50 -4.45 1.01
N ILE A 60 8.02 -3.27 0.64
CA ILE A 60 7.47 -2.97 -0.68
C ILE A 60 8.56 -2.34 -1.53
N ILE A 61 8.71 -2.83 -2.74
CA ILE A 61 9.67 -2.38 -3.73
C ILE A 61 8.89 -1.69 -4.83
N LEU A 62 9.14 -0.40 -5.01
CA LEU A 62 8.61 0.41 -6.09
C LEU A 62 9.73 0.69 -7.08
N HIS A 63 9.41 0.69 -8.37
CA HIS A 63 10.38 0.90 -9.44
C HIS A 63 9.89 1.92 -10.46
N GLY A 64 10.75 2.84 -10.86
CA GLY A 64 10.46 3.80 -11.92
C GLY A 64 11.67 4.65 -12.25
N SER A 65 11.57 5.54 -13.24
CA SER A 65 12.69 6.42 -13.60
C SER A 65 13.21 7.23 -12.39
N ASN A 66 14.51 7.53 -12.37
CA ASN A 66 15.11 8.46 -11.39
C ASN A 66 14.43 9.84 -11.39
N ALA A 67 13.87 10.26 -12.53
CA ALA A 67 13.12 11.50 -12.68
C ALA A 67 11.63 11.36 -12.31
N ASN A 68 11.18 10.20 -11.81
CA ASN A 68 9.79 10.01 -11.42
C ASN A 68 9.45 10.93 -10.23
N ARG A 69 8.56 11.90 -10.50
CA ARG A 69 8.12 12.91 -9.54
C ARG A 69 7.57 12.31 -8.25
N MET A 70 6.77 11.25 -8.33
CA MET A 70 6.20 10.62 -7.14
C MET A 70 7.31 10.01 -6.28
N LEU A 71 8.21 9.22 -6.86
CA LEU A 71 9.31 8.57 -6.12
C LEU A 71 10.24 9.60 -5.46
N THR A 72 10.61 10.66 -6.18
CA THR A 72 11.46 11.73 -5.64
C THR A 72 10.76 12.52 -4.54
N SER A 73 9.44 12.75 -4.66
CA SER A 73 8.64 13.43 -3.64
C SER A 73 8.49 12.60 -2.37
N LEU A 74 8.27 11.28 -2.49
CA LEU A 74 8.26 10.35 -1.37
C LEU A 74 9.62 10.34 -0.63
N LEU A 75 10.72 10.25 -1.37
CA LEU A 75 12.08 10.30 -0.79
C LEU A 75 12.35 11.63 -0.06
N LYS A 76 11.89 12.76 -0.62
CA LYS A 76 12.01 14.08 0.01
C LYS A 76 11.18 14.18 1.29
N ALA A 77 9.95 13.68 1.28
CA ALA A 77 9.05 13.69 2.43
C ALA A 77 9.46 12.71 3.53
N LYS A 78 10.21 11.64 3.19
CA LYS A 78 10.55 10.52 4.08
C LYS A 78 9.34 9.79 4.65
N GLU A 79 8.19 9.98 4.01
CA GLU A 79 6.92 9.37 4.36
C GLU A 79 6.25 8.86 3.09
N MET A 80 5.59 7.71 3.22
CA MET A 80 4.86 7.06 2.15
C MET A 80 3.57 6.50 2.69
N SER A 81 2.51 6.64 1.90
CA SER A 81 1.28 5.86 2.04
C SER A 81 0.96 5.14 0.74
N MET A 82 0.53 3.89 0.85
CA MET A 82 0.10 3.10 -0.29
C MET A 82 -1.09 2.23 0.10
N THR A 83 -2.10 2.13 -0.77
CA THR A 83 -3.25 1.25 -0.55
C THR A 83 -3.35 0.21 -1.64
N VAL A 84 -3.54 -1.04 -1.25
CA VAL A 84 -3.92 -2.15 -2.15
C VAL A 84 -5.37 -2.49 -1.82
N MET A 85 -6.20 -2.66 -2.85
CA MET A 85 -7.60 -3.05 -2.70
C MET A 85 -7.97 -4.06 -3.77
N HIS A 86 -8.65 -5.13 -3.35
CA HIS A 86 -9.27 -6.12 -4.21
C HIS A 86 -10.78 -6.08 -3.97
N LEU A 87 -11.54 -5.86 -5.03
CA LEU A 87 -12.99 -6.02 -5.01
C LEU A 87 -13.31 -7.49 -5.26
N ASP A 88 -13.92 -8.16 -4.29
CA ASP A 88 -14.23 -9.58 -4.38
C ASP A 88 -15.68 -9.81 -4.86
N ALA A 89 -16.64 -8.99 -4.42
CA ALA A 89 -18.03 -9.07 -4.89
C ALA A 89 -18.83 -7.80 -4.62
N LEU A 90 -19.91 -7.60 -5.38
CA LEU A 90 -20.95 -6.62 -5.06
C LEU A 90 -21.98 -7.25 -4.10
N VAL A 91 -22.41 -6.49 -3.09
CA VAL A 91 -23.48 -6.89 -2.16
C VAL A 91 -24.72 -6.09 -2.50
N MET A 92 -25.70 -6.76 -3.11
CA MET A 92 -26.96 -6.15 -3.55
C MET A 92 -28.07 -6.41 -2.53
N ALA A 93 -28.62 -5.34 -1.95
CA ALA A 93 -29.72 -5.39 -1.00
C ALA A 93 -31.00 -4.81 -1.61
N ARG A 94 -32.13 -4.95 -0.91
CA ARG A 94 -33.44 -4.43 -1.36
C ARG A 94 -33.54 -2.89 -1.30
N SER A 95 -32.65 -2.23 -0.57
CA SER A 95 -32.60 -0.77 -0.40
C SER A 95 -31.18 -0.27 -0.65
N GLY A 96 -31.07 0.91 -1.28
CA GLY A 96 -29.80 1.53 -1.64
C GLY A 96 -28.86 1.75 -0.45
N PHE A 97 -29.41 1.99 0.75
CA PHE A 97 -28.62 2.18 1.98
C PHE A 97 -27.87 0.93 2.45
N HIS A 98 -28.22 -0.24 1.91
CA HIS A 98 -27.64 -1.52 2.29
C HIS A 98 -26.80 -2.15 1.17
N HIS A 99 -26.60 -1.45 0.05
CA HIS A 99 -25.60 -1.84 -0.92
C HIS A 99 -24.19 -1.73 -0.33
N SER A 100 -23.35 -2.69 -0.68
CA SER A 100 -21.97 -2.70 -0.24
C SER A 100 -21.11 -3.52 -1.19
N VAL A 101 -19.88 -3.79 -0.77
CA VAL A 101 -18.96 -4.66 -1.46
C VAL A 101 -18.23 -5.57 -0.47
N ASN A 102 -17.99 -6.81 -0.89
CA ASN A 102 -16.98 -7.66 -0.28
C ASN A 102 -15.64 -7.24 -0.88
N TYR A 103 -14.69 -6.89 -0.02
CA TYR A 103 -13.37 -6.43 -0.43
C TYR A 103 -12.35 -6.82 0.62
N ARG A 104 -11.10 -6.87 0.16
CA ARG A 104 -9.91 -6.95 1.01
C ARG A 104 -9.01 -5.79 0.65
N SER A 105 -8.48 -5.10 1.63
CA SER A 105 -7.54 -4.01 1.40
C SER A 105 -6.49 -3.91 2.50
N ALA A 106 -5.36 -3.34 2.15
CA ALA A 106 -4.28 -3.02 3.07
C ALA A 106 -3.77 -1.61 2.77
N THR A 107 -3.80 -0.73 3.77
CA THR A 107 -3.15 0.58 3.72
C THR A 107 -1.83 0.50 4.48
N LEU A 108 -0.75 0.75 3.77
CA LEU A 108 0.63 0.64 4.23
C LEU A 108 1.19 2.04 4.46
N PHE A 109 1.94 2.19 5.55
CA PHE A 109 2.68 3.40 5.88
C PHE A 109 4.14 3.03 6.09
N GLY A 110 5.05 3.94 5.71
CA GLY A 110 6.48 3.71 5.96
C GLY A 110 7.36 4.83 5.47
N THR A 111 8.66 4.65 5.69
CA THR A 111 9.71 5.57 5.23
C THR A 111 10.38 4.98 3.99
N PRO A 112 10.29 5.64 2.82
CA PRO A 112 10.93 5.17 1.60
C PRO A 112 12.46 5.28 1.72
N LYS A 113 13.16 4.30 1.14
CA LYS A 113 14.62 4.29 1.05
C LYS A 113 15.02 3.95 -0.38
N LYS A 114 15.97 4.72 -0.93
CA LYS A 114 16.56 4.42 -2.23
C LYS A 114 17.41 3.15 -2.13
N ILE A 115 17.27 2.25 -3.10
CA ILE A 115 18.07 1.02 -3.18
C ILE A 115 19.29 1.30 -4.08
N GLU A 116 20.48 1.37 -3.48
CA GLU A 116 21.72 1.58 -4.23
C GLU A 116 22.25 0.28 -4.88
N GLU A 117 22.79 0.38 -6.10
CA GLU A 117 23.16 -0.78 -6.93
C GLU A 117 24.22 -1.70 -6.32
N LYS A 118 25.08 -1.21 -5.41
CA LYS A 118 26.17 -2.00 -4.81
C LYS A 118 25.69 -3.20 -3.96
N LYS A 119 24.39 -3.33 -3.69
CA LYS A 119 23.77 -4.47 -2.98
C LYS A 119 22.95 -5.42 -3.87
N LYS A 120 23.07 -5.34 -5.20
CA LYS A 120 22.38 -6.27 -6.12
C LYS A 120 23.04 -7.67 -6.13
N LYS A 121 22.80 -8.50 -5.09
CA LYS A 121 22.78 -9.95 -5.30
C LYS A 121 21.46 -10.26 -6.04
N ALA A 122 21.54 -10.35 -7.36
CA ALA A 122 20.52 -10.82 -8.30
C ALA A 122 19.06 -10.49 -7.91
N MET A 123 18.61 -9.28 -8.26
CA MET A 123 17.18 -9.03 -8.50
C MET A 123 17.06 -8.33 -9.85
N PRO A 124 16.45 -8.95 -10.88
CA PRO A 124 16.11 -8.24 -12.10
C PRO A 124 15.07 -7.18 -11.74
N CYS A 125 15.25 -5.97 -12.28
CA CYS A 125 14.44 -4.76 -12.08
C CYS A 125 14.74 -3.97 -10.80
N SER A 126 15.45 -2.85 -10.97
CA SER A 126 15.79 -1.89 -9.92
C SER A 126 16.01 -0.51 -10.53
N VAL A 127 15.42 0.51 -9.89
CA VAL A 127 15.79 1.93 -9.85
C VAL A 127 15.46 2.38 -8.44
#